data_AF-A0A1F9TCS3-F1
#
_entry.id   AF-A0A1F9TCS3-F1
#
_cell.length_a   1.000
_cell.length_b   1.000
_cell.length_c   1.000
_cell.angle_alpha   90.00
_cell.angle_beta   90.00
_cell.angle_gamma   90.00
#
_symmetry.space_group_name_H-M   'P 1'
#
loop_
_entity.id
_entity.type
_entity.pdbx_description
1 polymer ?
#
loop_
_entity_poly.entity_id
_entity_poly.type
_entity_poly.pdbx_seq_one_letter_code
_entity_poly.pdbx_strand_id
1 'polypeptide(L)'
;MRLLLFLLLLLPPSAGALQYDARLSAKLKKEFEGKLSAAQTGRELLARLAKTPSYARLKVLARKDDSETLAWFDPDDNAVYLNSRFILKFFAARDFRDAKIVEILWGNKEVRTELVKYVAPIYLHELVHAVQCYLYPEYRQDAGANPLEFEYEAYLTEDMYVHELMKADPALLRAFIRGTYTDLYTANIFGSYFTLSLDPGKYREKIRRYYEERLGGYVSMEKAAVRKQNSVADSKIFAYASGEVGTYARDNTALARLRKEKNDYARFLDDFYNKRWPAFSADALLFVGELALKEKNYPLALDCLAVADANSAGAGLAPEALSSLKTKGALAVLEAASFVRDSHKKMDIEVLSQHLKALEKACAATGRPFPGDLSALAEKHYPEAMAYYARKHAAETDPSRKDYYKENLDYFAARGEGGAALPE
;
A
#
# COMPACT_ATOMS: atom_id res chain seq x y z
N MET A 1 40.19 38.88 4.87
CA MET A 1 39.53 38.33 3.66
C MET A 1 39.78 36.83 3.43
N ARG A 2 41.00 36.29 3.57
CA ARG A 2 41.28 34.85 3.33
C ARG A 2 40.60 33.89 4.31
N LEU A 3 40.33 34.29 5.55
CA LEU A 3 39.64 33.47 6.55
C LEU A 3 38.13 33.31 6.27
N LEU A 4 37.51 34.27 5.56
CA LEU A 4 36.07 34.27 5.25
C LEU A 4 35.73 33.32 4.08
N LEU A 5 36.68 33.12 3.15
CA LEU A 5 36.53 32.18 2.04
C LEU A 5 36.63 30.72 2.48
N PHE A 6 37.40 30.43 3.54
CA PHE A 6 37.52 29.07 4.09
C PHE A 6 36.27 28.63 4.88
N LEU A 7 35.54 29.56 5.49
CA LEU A 7 34.28 29.28 6.19
C LEU A 7 33.11 28.98 5.23
N LEU A 8 33.12 29.53 4.01
CA LEU A 8 32.13 29.22 2.97
C LEU A 8 32.31 27.83 2.36
N LEU A 9 33.52 27.25 2.42
CA LEU A 9 33.82 25.88 1.96
C LEU A 9 33.47 24.79 2.97
N LEU A 10 33.11 25.17 4.20
CA LEU A 10 32.71 24.24 5.28
C LEU A 10 31.19 24.14 5.43
N LEU A 11 30.42 24.88 4.64
CA LEU A 11 28.98 24.65 4.55
C LEU A 11 28.75 23.37 3.74
N PRO A 12 28.03 22.37 4.28
CA PRO A 12 27.63 21.22 3.48
C PRO A 12 26.88 21.73 2.25
N PRO A 13 27.12 21.15 1.05
CA PRO A 13 26.40 21.57 -0.14
C PRO A 13 24.91 21.36 0.12
N SER A 14 24.19 22.45 0.34
CA SER A 14 22.73 22.45 0.27
C SER A 14 22.41 21.82 -1.08
N ALA A 15 21.64 20.73 -1.11
CA ALA A 15 21.24 20.10 -2.37
C ALA A 15 20.65 21.19 -3.27
N GLY A 16 21.43 21.64 -4.25
CA GLY A 16 21.16 22.89 -4.94
C GLY A 16 19.86 22.79 -5.70
N ALA A 17 19.06 23.87 -5.69
CA ALA A 17 17.92 23.99 -6.59
C ALA A 17 18.40 23.77 -8.04
N LEU A 18 17.84 22.78 -8.71
CA LEU A 18 18.15 22.50 -10.10
C LEU A 18 17.46 23.52 -11.00
N GLN A 19 18.10 23.77 -12.15
CA GLN A 19 17.50 24.58 -13.20
C GLN A 19 16.13 23.98 -13.55
N TYR A 20 15.10 24.83 -13.51
CA TYR A 20 13.68 24.52 -13.78
C TYR A 20 12.85 23.92 -12.65
N ASP A 21 13.39 23.62 -11.46
CA ASP A 21 12.61 23.01 -10.36
C ASP A 21 11.30 23.73 -10.06
N ALA A 22 11.34 25.05 -9.83
CA ALA A 22 10.14 25.81 -9.49
C ALA A 22 9.06 25.75 -10.59
N ARG A 23 9.50 25.74 -11.86
CA ARG A 23 8.59 25.67 -13.02
C ARG A 23 8.04 24.27 -13.21
N LEU A 24 8.85 23.23 -13.01
CA LEU A 24 8.42 21.84 -13.06
C LEU A 24 7.45 21.55 -11.91
N SER A 25 7.80 21.93 -10.70
CA SER A 25 6.98 21.78 -9.49
C SER A 25 5.59 22.36 -9.68
N ALA A 26 5.48 23.60 -10.17
CA ALA A 26 4.18 24.21 -10.47
C ALA A 26 3.35 23.44 -11.52
N LYS A 27 4.00 22.91 -12.56
CA LYS A 27 3.33 22.08 -13.59
C LYS A 27 2.86 20.76 -13.02
N LEU A 28 3.73 20.02 -12.33
CA LEU A 28 3.42 18.72 -11.73
C LEU A 28 2.31 18.85 -10.71
N LYS A 29 2.40 19.82 -9.80
CA LYS A 29 1.35 20.06 -8.79
C LYS A 29 -0.02 20.26 -9.45
N LYS A 30 -0.10 21.13 -10.45
CA LYS A 30 -1.34 21.38 -11.20
C LYS A 30 -1.87 20.13 -11.92
N GLU A 31 -0.98 19.37 -12.57
CA GLU A 31 -1.37 18.18 -13.32
C GLU A 31 -1.81 17.03 -12.40
N PHE A 32 -1.13 16.84 -11.27
CA PHE A 32 -1.54 15.91 -10.23
C PHE A 32 -2.86 16.32 -9.59
N GLU A 33 -3.03 17.56 -9.14
CA GLU A 33 -4.32 18.06 -8.61
C GLU A 33 -5.46 17.82 -9.59
N GLY A 34 -5.23 18.10 -10.89
CA GLY A 34 -6.16 17.79 -11.96
C GLY A 34 -6.53 16.31 -12.01
N LYS A 35 -5.55 15.41 -11.90
CA LYS A 35 -5.81 13.96 -11.86
C LYS A 35 -6.52 13.51 -10.59
N LEU A 36 -6.08 13.94 -9.42
CA LEU A 36 -6.69 13.57 -8.15
C LEU A 36 -8.15 14.03 -8.07
N SER A 37 -8.47 15.21 -8.62
CA SER A 37 -9.84 15.75 -8.60
C SER A 37 -10.88 14.93 -9.37
N ALA A 38 -10.44 14.02 -10.25
CA ALA A 38 -11.33 13.13 -10.99
C ALA A 38 -12.05 12.12 -10.07
N ALA A 39 -11.43 11.75 -8.96
CA ALA A 39 -11.94 10.75 -8.02
C ALA A 39 -12.46 11.42 -6.72
N GLN A 40 -13.43 10.82 -6.04
CA GLN A 40 -13.97 11.33 -4.79
C GLN A 40 -12.90 11.36 -3.70
N THR A 41 -12.16 10.28 -3.53
CA THR A 41 -11.09 10.19 -2.53
C THR A 41 -10.03 11.29 -2.74
N GLY A 42 -9.66 11.57 -3.99
CA GLY A 42 -8.72 12.65 -4.31
C GLY A 42 -9.29 14.05 -4.01
N ARG A 43 -10.57 14.31 -4.30
CA ARG A 43 -11.24 15.57 -3.93
C ARG A 43 -11.29 15.78 -2.42
N GLU A 44 -11.60 14.73 -1.65
CA GLU A 44 -11.62 14.78 -0.18
C GLU A 44 -10.24 15.15 0.39
N LEU A 45 -9.18 14.53 -0.10
CA LEU A 45 -7.81 14.84 0.32
C LEU A 45 -7.42 16.28 -0.03
N LEU A 46 -7.67 16.72 -1.27
CA LEU A 46 -7.39 18.09 -1.69
C LEU A 46 -8.16 19.13 -0.85
N ALA A 47 -9.41 18.82 -0.46
CA ALA A 47 -10.19 19.68 0.42
C ALA A 47 -9.62 19.74 1.86
N ARG A 48 -9.00 18.66 2.36
CA ARG A 48 -8.26 18.66 3.64
C ARG A 48 -7.00 19.52 3.52
N LEU A 49 -6.21 19.33 2.47
CA LEU A 49 -4.99 20.09 2.19
C LEU A 49 -5.24 21.59 2.00
N ALA A 50 -6.33 21.96 1.33
CA ALA A 50 -6.68 23.37 1.11
C ALA A 50 -6.91 24.15 2.41
N LYS A 51 -7.21 23.47 3.52
CA LYS A 51 -7.38 24.10 4.85
C LYS A 51 -6.04 24.38 5.53
N THR A 52 -4.92 23.89 5.00
CA THR A 52 -3.59 24.07 5.60
C THR A 52 -2.78 25.10 4.79
N PRO A 53 -2.32 26.22 5.39
CA PRO A 53 -1.54 27.23 4.67
C PRO A 53 -0.24 26.69 4.06
N SER A 54 0.35 25.67 4.66
CA SER A 54 1.60 25.03 4.18
C SER A 54 1.45 24.37 2.81
N TYR A 55 0.26 23.88 2.46
CA TYR A 55 0.03 23.21 1.18
C TYR A 55 0.22 24.15 -0.01
N ALA A 56 -0.12 25.44 0.13
CA ALA A 56 0.07 26.43 -0.93
C ALA A 56 1.55 26.51 -1.38
N ARG A 57 2.49 26.26 -0.46
CA ARG A 57 3.94 26.30 -0.69
C ARG A 57 4.57 24.92 -0.94
N LEU A 58 3.77 23.84 -0.94
CA LEU A 58 4.28 22.49 -1.18
C LEU A 58 4.91 22.40 -2.57
N LYS A 59 6.12 21.84 -2.62
CA LYS A 59 6.89 21.63 -3.86
C LYS A 59 6.75 20.18 -4.34
N VAL A 60 6.87 19.96 -5.64
CA VAL A 60 7.01 18.62 -6.24
C VAL A 60 8.33 18.60 -7.02
N LEU A 61 9.27 17.76 -6.57
CA LEU A 61 10.64 17.73 -7.07
C LEU A 61 11.00 16.33 -7.57
N ALA A 62 11.93 16.23 -8.52
CA ALA A 62 12.48 14.95 -8.96
C ALA A 62 13.94 14.87 -8.55
N ARG A 63 14.30 13.85 -7.75
CA ARG A 63 15.65 13.66 -7.19
C ARG A 63 16.02 12.19 -7.12
N LYS A 64 17.29 11.89 -7.30
CA LYS A 64 17.82 10.55 -7.10
C LYS A 64 17.84 10.27 -5.60
N ASP A 65 17.31 9.11 -5.23
CA ASP A 65 17.48 8.52 -3.92
C ASP A 65 17.77 7.02 -4.06
N ASP A 66 18.68 6.50 -3.22
CA ASP A 66 19.13 5.11 -3.31
C ASP A 66 18.19 4.12 -2.59
N SER A 67 17.27 4.61 -1.74
CA SER A 67 16.25 3.80 -1.07
C SER A 67 15.23 3.21 -2.05
N GLU A 68 14.50 2.20 -1.61
CA GLU A 68 13.49 1.49 -2.41
C GLU A 68 12.19 2.30 -2.61
N THR A 69 12.09 3.53 -2.12
CA THR A 69 10.87 4.34 -2.21
C THR A 69 10.70 4.99 -3.59
N LEU A 70 9.46 4.96 -4.10
CA LEU A 70 9.09 5.53 -5.39
C LEU A 70 8.95 7.06 -5.32
N ALA A 71 8.50 7.54 -4.17
CA ALA A 71 8.45 8.94 -3.77
C ALA A 71 8.58 9.04 -2.25
N TRP A 72 8.77 10.25 -1.72
CA TRP A 72 8.66 10.53 -0.30
C TRP A 72 8.27 11.99 -0.05
N PHE A 73 7.57 12.25 1.04
CA PHE A 73 7.34 13.60 1.55
C PHE A 73 8.39 14.01 2.59
N ASP A 74 9.06 15.13 2.32
CA ASP A 74 9.96 15.79 3.26
C ASP A 74 9.26 16.99 3.93
N PRO A 75 9.10 16.98 5.27
CA PRO A 75 8.43 18.06 5.99
C PRO A 75 9.28 19.33 6.08
N ASP A 76 10.60 19.21 6.14
CA ASP A 76 11.53 20.31 6.35
C ASP A 76 11.61 21.15 5.07
N ASP A 77 11.70 20.46 3.94
CA ASP A 77 11.62 21.09 2.62
C ASP A 77 10.20 21.43 2.19
N ASN A 78 9.19 20.87 2.86
CA ASN A 78 7.79 20.89 2.46
C ASN A 78 7.64 20.49 0.98
N ALA A 79 8.17 19.32 0.64
CA ALA A 79 8.29 18.86 -0.73
C ALA A 79 7.96 17.37 -0.86
N VAL A 80 7.23 17.02 -1.92
CA VAL A 80 7.14 15.64 -2.38
C VAL A 80 8.23 15.42 -3.41
N TYR A 81 9.11 14.47 -3.14
CA TYR A 81 10.19 14.05 -4.01
C TYR A 81 9.80 12.79 -4.77
N LEU A 82 9.81 12.87 -6.10
CA LEU A 82 9.68 11.72 -6.99
C LEU A 82 11.07 11.13 -7.24
N ASN A 83 11.26 9.85 -6.94
CA ASN A 83 12.58 9.23 -7.05
C ASN A 83 12.97 9.05 -8.52
N SER A 84 13.95 9.84 -8.97
CA SER A 84 14.36 9.94 -10.36
C SER A 84 14.92 8.61 -10.91
N ARG A 85 15.47 7.75 -10.03
CA ARG A 85 15.92 6.40 -10.39
C ARG A 85 14.78 5.55 -10.94
N PHE A 86 13.59 5.65 -10.35
CA PHE A 86 12.42 4.91 -10.79
C PHE A 86 11.75 5.54 -12.01
N ILE A 87 11.81 6.88 -12.14
CA ILE A 87 11.40 7.57 -13.38
C ILE A 87 12.23 7.05 -14.57
N LEU A 88 13.56 6.93 -14.42
CA LEU A 88 14.42 6.38 -15.46
C LEU A 88 14.10 4.93 -15.79
N LYS A 89 13.87 4.08 -14.77
CA LYS A 89 13.46 2.68 -14.97
C LYS A 89 12.14 2.59 -15.75
N PHE A 90 11.15 3.42 -15.39
CA PHE A 90 9.85 3.45 -16.05
C PHE A 90 9.94 3.81 -17.54
N PHE A 91 10.74 4.82 -17.88
CA PHE A 91 10.96 5.20 -19.28
C PHE A 91 12.07 4.40 -19.98
N ALA A 92 12.63 3.37 -19.34
CA ALA A 92 13.79 2.61 -19.81
C ALA A 92 14.99 3.51 -20.24
N ALA A 93 15.12 4.68 -19.61
CA ALA A 93 16.19 5.65 -19.89
C ALA A 93 17.44 5.34 -19.05
N ARG A 94 18.62 5.62 -19.60
CA ARG A 94 19.93 5.39 -18.95
C ARG A 94 20.76 6.68 -18.93
N ASP A 95 21.70 6.75 -17.99
CA ASP A 95 22.75 7.78 -17.92
C ASP A 95 22.28 9.24 -17.76
N PHE A 96 21.01 9.47 -17.45
CA PHE A 96 20.50 10.80 -17.16
C PHE A 96 20.70 11.15 -15.68
N ARG A 97 21.26 12.34 -15.44
CA ARG A 97 21.33 12.96 -14.11
C ARG A 97 20.03 13.71 -13.82
N ASP A 98 19.76 13.97 -12.54
CA ASP A 98 18.54 14.66 -12.08
C ASP A 98 18.26 15.96 -12.84
N ALA A 99 19.28 16.79 -13.10
CA ALA A 99 19.14 18.02 -13.87
C ALA A 99 18.54 17.77 -15.27
N LYS A 100 18.95 16.69 -15.95
CA LYS A 100 18.43 16.35 -17.27
C LYS A 100 17.00 15.82 -17.19
N ILE A 101 16.68 15.05 -16.15
CA ILE A 101 15.32 14.55 -15.91
C ILE A 101 14.36 15.71 -15.66
N VAL A 102 14.76 16.66 -14.80
CA VAL A 102 13.99 17.88 -14.51
C VAL A 102 13.77 18.71 -15.79
N GLU A 103 14.82 18.91 -16.59
CA GLU A 103 14.73 19.60 -17.88
C GLU A 103 13.73 18.92 -18.84
N ILE A 104 13.83 17.59 -19.00
CA ILE A 104 12.94 16.82 -19.88
C ILE A 104 11.49 16.88 -19.39
N LEU A 105 11.25 16.62 -18.10
CA LEU A 105 9.90 16.65 -17.55
C LEU A 105 9.30 18.06 -17.62
N TRP A 106 10.10 19.10 -17.47
CA TRP A 106 9.63 20.47 -17.63
C TRP A 106 9.31 20.83 -19.09
N GLY A 107 10.19 20.45 -20.02
CA GLY A 107 10.13 20.81 -21.44
C GLY A 107 9.18 19.94 -22.27
N ASN A 108 8.96 18.68 -21.88
CA ASN A 108 8.17 17.72 -22.64
C ASN A 108 6.86 17.39 -21.91
N LYS A 109 5.72 17.85 -22.46
CA LYS A 109 4.39 17.61 -21.88
C LYS A 109 3.97 16.13 -21.98
N GLU A 110 4.30 15.44 -23.06
CA GLU A 110 3.87 14.05 -23.29
C GLU A 110 4.51 13.12 -22.26
N VAL A 111 5.84 13.22 -22.09
CA VAL A 111 6.58 12.44 -21.08
C VAL A 111 6.05 12.73 -19.68
N ARG A 112 5.82 14.01 -19.35
CA ARG A 112 5.28 14.39 -18.03
C ARG A 112 3.87 13.87 -17.80
N THR A 113 2.99 13.96 -18.81
CA THR A 113 1.61 13.47 -18.73
C THR A 113 1.58 11.96 -18.55
N GLU A 114 2.44 11.25 -19.29
CA GLU A 114 2.56 9.80 -19.16
C GLU A 114 3.07 9.41 -17.76
N LEU A 115 4.08 10.11 -17.22
CA LEU A 115 4.52 9.87 -15.84
C LEU A 115 3.39 10.12 -14.82
N VAL A 116 2.70 11.26 -14.92
CA VAL A 116 1.61 11.64 -14.00
C VAL A 116 0.50 10.59 -13.97
N LYS A 117 0.19 9.97 -15.13
CA LYS A 117 -0.84 8.92 -15.23
C LYS A 117 -0.58 7.75 -14.28
N TYR A 118 0.68 7.32 -14.12
CA TYR A 118 1.03 6.16 -13.28
C TYR A 118 1.45 6.54 -11.87
N VAL A 119 2.02 7.73 -11.68
CA VAL A 119 2.56 8.18 -10.38
C VAL A 119 1.50 8.85 -9.51
N ALA A 120 0.32 9.21 -10.04
CA ALA A 120 -0.70 9.93 -9.28
C ALA A 120 -1.14 9.25 -7.96
N PRO A 121 -1.33 7.91 -7.88
CA PRO A 121 -1.63 7.24 -6.60
C PRO A 121 -0.52 7.40 -5.55
N ILE A 122 0.74 7.22 -5.97
CA ILE A 122 1.90 7.38 -5.07
C ILE A 122 2.05 8.84 -4.64
N TYR A 123 1.84 9.79 -5.55
CA TYR A 123 1.82 11.20 -5.18
C TYR A 123 0.70 11.51 -4.17
N LEU A 124 -0.47 10.87 -4.31
CA LEU A 124 -1.57 10.98 -3.34
C LEU A 124 -1.15 10.42 -1.97
N HIS A 125 -0.46 9.28 -1.91
CA HIS A 125 0.10 8.72 -0.67
C HIS A 125 0.99 9.74 0.03
N GLU A 126 1.93 10.36 -0.68
CA GLU A 126 2.81 11.38 -0.10
C GLU A 126 2.07 12.65 0.34
N LEU A 127 0.98 13.01 -0.36
CA LEU A 127 0.12 14.11 0.06
C LEU A 127 -0.64 13.81 1.36
N VAL A 128 -0.96 12.54 1.64
CA VAL A 128 -1.51 12.15 2.95
C VAL A 128 -0.48 12.41 4.05
N HIS A 129 0.78 12.02 3.83
CA HIS A 129 1.86 12.35 4.78
C HIS A 129 2.02 13.85 4.98
N ALA A 130 1.90 14.65 3.92
CA ALA A 130 1.88 16.11 4.06
C ALA A 130 0.74 16.59 4.97
N VAL A 131 -0.50 16.11 4.76
CA VAL A 131 -1.64 16.42 5.64
C VAL A 131 -1.36 16.03 7.09
N GLN A 132 -0.90 14.80 7.32
CA GLN A 132 -0.61 14.30 8.65
C GLN A 132 0.42 15.17 9.37
N CYS A 133 1.47 15.60 8.66
CA CYS A 133 2.48 16.50 9.23
C CYS A 133 1.94 17.89 9.57
N TYR A 134 0.96 18.38 8.81
CA TYR A 134 0.33 19.66 9.09
C TYR A 134 -0.67 19.58 10.25
N LEU A 135 -1.35 18.44 10.42
CA LEU A 135 -2.39 18.25 11.43
C LEU A 135 -1.84 17.74 12.77
N TYR A 136 -0.77 16.94 12.74
CA TYR A 136 -0.22 16.23 13.90
C TYR A 136 1.29 16.48 14.07
N PRO A 137 1.73 17.75 14.19
CA PRO A 137 3.15 18.09 14.24
C PRO A 137 3.86 17.53 15.48
N GLU A 138 3.16 17.42 16.62
CA GLU A 138 3.77 16.94 17.86
C GLU A 138 4.11 15.45 17.76
N TYR A 139 3.30 14.65 17.08
CA TYR A 139 3.60 13.23 16.84
C TYR A 139 4.93 13.00 16.14
N ARG A 140 5.31 13.88 15.21
CA ARG A 140 6.56 13.74 14.48
C ARG A 140 7.77 14.24 15.29
N GLN A 141 7.57 15.30 16.07
CA GLN A 141 8.64 15.91 16.87
C GLN A 141 8.96 15.11 18.13
N ASP A 142 7.94 14.56 18.81
CA ASP A 142 8.08 13.98 20.14
C ASP A 142 8.22 12.44 20.18
N ALA A 143 7.80 11.72 19.12
CA ALA A 143 7.81 10.25 19.13
C ALA A 143 9.21 9.64 18.97
N GLY A 144 10.20 10.43 18.52
CA GLY A 144 11.56 9.97 18.21
C GLY A 144 11.62 8.93 17.07
N ALA A 145 10.53 8.78 16.32
CA ALA A 145 10.31 7.82 15.24
C ALA A 145 9.06 8.22 14.44
N ASN A 146 8.90 7.71 13.22
CA ASN A 146 7.71 7.94 12.40
C ASN A 146 6.53 7.07 12.90
N PRO A 147 5.31 7.63 13.05
CA PRO A 147 4.14 6.85 13.43
C PRO A 147 3.78 5.81 12.38
N LEU A 148 3.72 4.53 12.74
CA LEU A 148 3.33 3.47 11.82
C LEU A 148 1.92 3.67 11.27
N GLU A 149 1.00 4.15 12.11
CA GLU A 149 -0.39 4.30 11.72
C GLU A 149 -0.59 5.36 10.62
N PHE A 150 0.38 6.25 10.40
CA PHE A 150 0.37 7.20 9.29
C PHE A 150 0.51 6.50 7.94
N GLU A 151 1.31 5.43 7.87
CA GLU A 151 1.41 4.59 6.67
C GLU A 151 0.08 3.88 6.39
N TYR A 152 -0.63 3.44 7.44
CA TYR A 152 -1.96 2.85 7.24
C TYR A 152 -2.91 3.83 6.54
N GLU A 153 -3.07 5.07 7.03
CA GLU A 153 -3.95 6.04 6.35
C GLU A 153 -3.50 6.32 4.91
N ALA A 154 -2.20 6.46 4.69
CA ALA A 154 -1.66 6.79 3.37
C ALA A 154 -1.96 5.69 2.35
N TYR A 155 -1.63 4.43 2.67
CA TYR A 155 -1.91 3.30 1.81
C TYR A 155 -3.42 3.04 1.63
N LEU A 156 -4.21 3.16 2.70
CA LEU A 156 -5.67 3.01 2.62
C LEU A 156 -6.30 4.05 1.68
N THR A 157 -5.84 5.30 1.77
CA THR A 157 -6.34 6.38 0.90
C THR A 157 -5.86 6.19 -0.54
N GLU A 158 -4.62 5.73 -0.75
CA GLU A 158 -4.09 5.35 -2.06
C GLU A 158 -4.98 4.27 -2.70
N ASP A 159 -5.23 3.17 -1.98
CA ASP A 159 -5.95 2.03 -2.51
C ASP A 159 -7.44 2.34 -2.77
N MET A 160 -8.07 3.19 -1.96
CA MET A 160 -9.40 3.74 -2.24
C MET A 160 -9.42 4.56 -3.54
N TYR A 161 -8.44 5.44 -3.72
CA TYR A 161 -8.30 6.23 -4.93
C TYR A 161 -8.07 5.36 -6.17
N VAL A 162 -7.23 4.33 -6.05
CA VAL A 162 -6.94 3.36 -7.12
C VAL A 162 -8.20 2.61 -7.52
N HIS A 163 -9.00 2.16 -6.55
CA HIS A 163 -10.27 1.49 -6.83
C HIS A 163 -11.23 2.38 -7.64
N GLU A 164 -11.39 3.65 -7.26
CA GLU A 164 -12.22 4.61 -7.99
C GLU A 164 -11.73 4.82 -9.42
N LEU A 165 -10.41 4.95 -9.62
CA LEU A 165 -9.81 5.07 -10.95
C LEU A 165 -10.07 3.82 -11.81
N MET A 166 -9.87 2.62 -11.26
CA MET A 166 -10.04 1.38 -12.00
C MET A 166 -11.51 1.08 -12.30
N LYS A 167 -12.45 1.51 -11.45
CA LYS A 167 -13.88 1.43 -11.76
C LYS A 167 -14.27 2.37 -12.90
N ALA A 168 -13.68 3.57 -12.95
CA ALA A 168 -13.94 4.53 -14.02
C ALA A 168 -13.34 4.08 -15.38
N ASP A 169 -12.13 3.51 -15.36
CA ASP A 169 -11.47 2.94 -16.53
C ASP A 169 -10.74 1.63 -16.16
N PRO A 170 -11.36 0.46 -16.39
CA PRO A 170 -10.81 -0.83 -15.97
C PRO A 170 -9.73 -1.36 -16.92
N ALA A 171 -9.37 -0.65 -18.00
CA ALA A 171 -8.48 -1.18 -19.03
C ALA A 171 -7.12 -1.61 -18.47
N LEU A 172 -6.54 -0.79 -17.59
CA LEU A 172 -5.24 -1.05 -16.97
C LEU A 172 -5.30 -2.28 -16.05
N LEU A 173 -6.30 -2.34 -15.17
CA LEU A 173 -6.50 -3.46 -14.26
C LEU A 173 -6.73 -4.77 -15.04
N ARG A 174 -7.54 -4.75 -16.10
CA ARG A 174 -7.74 -5.92 -16.98
C ARG A 174 -6.45 -6.37 -17.65
N ALA A 175 -5.60 -5.42 -18.07
CA ALA A 175 -4.31 -5.75 -18.68
C ALA A 175 -3.35 -6.38 -17.67
N PHE A 176 -3.37 -5.90 -16.42
CA PHE A 176 -2.60 -6.46 -15.30
C PHE A 176 -3.07 -7.87 -14.92
N ILE A 177 -4.38 -8.07 -14.73
CA ILE A 177 -4.98 -9.37 -14.40
C ILE A 177 -4.64 -10.44 -15.45
N ARG A 178 -4.61 -10.05 -16.73
CA ARG A 178 -4.22 -10.92 -17.84
C ARG A 178 -2.70 -11.18 -17.93
N GLY A 179 -1.89 -10.44 -17.18
CA GLY A 179 -0.43 -10.46 -17.33
C GLY A 179 0.08 -9.84 -18.63
N THR A 180 -0.74 -9.06 -19.33
CA THR A 180 -0.38 -8.42 -20.63
C THR A 180 0.34 -7.08 -20.47
N TYR A 181 0.25 -6.47 -19.29
CA TYR A 181 0.94 -5.23 -18.98
C TYR A 181 1.29 -5.16 -17.49
N THR A 182 2.54 -4.82 -17.19
CA THR A 182 2.99 -4.48 -15.84
C THR A 182 4.23 -3.58 -15.95
N ASP A 183 4.30 -2.58 -15.07
CA ASP A 183 5.45 -1.73 -14.85
C ASP A 183 5.67 -1.59 -13.33
N LEU A 184 6.76 -0.94 -12.92
CA LEU A 184 7.10 -0.83 -11.51
C LEU A 184 6.05 -0.09 -10.66
N TYR A 185 5.36 0.90 -11.23
CA TYR A 185 4.35 1.68 -10.52
C TYR A 185 3.06 0.88 -10.40
N THR A 186 2.59 0.28 -11.49
CA THR A 186 1.40 -0.58 -11.49
C THR A 186 1.57 -1.83 -10.61
N ALA A 187 2.75 -2.44 -10.61
CA ALA A 187 3.07 -3.55 -9.72
C ALA A 187 3.00 -3.16 -8.24
N ASN A 188 3.52 -1.99 -7.88
CA ASN A 188 3.44 -1.46 -6.51
C ASN A 188 1.97 -1.23 -6.09
N ILE A 189 1.26 -0.45 -6.89
CA ILE A 189 -0.11 -0.01 -6.62
C ILE A 189 -1.07 -1.19 -6.53
N PHE A 190 -1.07 -2.09 -7.51
CA PHE A 190 -1.98 -3.25 -7.49
C PHE A 190 -1.58 -4.29 -6.45
N GLY A 191 -0.30 -4.38 -6.11
CA GLY A 191 0.15 -5.22 -4.99
C GLY A 191 -0.45 -4.77 -3.66
N SER A 192 -0.50 -3.46 -3.39
CA SER A 192 -1.16 -2.91 -2.20
C SER A 192 -2.67 -3.14 -2.26
N TYR A 193 -3.30 -2.70 -3.34
CA TYR A 193 -4.74 -2.72 -3.54
C TYR A 193 -5.36 -4.12 -3.39
N PHE A 194 -4.74 -5.14 -3.98
CA PHE A 194 -5.23 -6.52 -3.83
C PHE A 194 -5.06 -7.05 -2.41
N THR A 195 -3.91 -6.78 -1.77
CA THR A 195 -3.67 -7.23 -0.39
C THR A 195 -4.72 -6.62 0.53
N LEU A 196 -4.97 -5.31 0.39
CA LEU A 196 -5.96 -4.60 1.17
C LEU A 196 -7.36 -5.20 0.98
N SER A 197 -7.79 -5.31 -0.27
CA SER A 197 -9.14 -5.79 -0.61
C SER A 197 -9.42 -7.18 -0.05
N LEU A 198 -8.44 -8.09 -0.09
CA LEU A 198 -8.55 -9.49 0.33
C LEU A 198 -8.51 -9.66 1.86
N ASP A 199 -7.58 -9.01 2.55
CA ASP A 199 -7.36 -9.24 3.97
C ASP A 199 -6.74 -8.00 4.65
N PRO A 200 -7.55 -7.16 5.33
CA PRO A 200 -7.05 -5.97 6.01
C PRO A 200 -6.11 -6.29 7.17
N GLY A 201 -6.21 -7.48 7.77
CA GLY A 201 -5.32 -7.94 8.83
C GLY A 201 -3.91 -8.18 8.28
N LYS A 202 -3.80 -9.03 7.25
CA LYS A 202 -2.53 -9.29 6.55
C LYS A 202 -1.96 -8.03 5.92
N TYR A 203 -2.81 -7.15 5.41
CA TYR A 203 -2.40 -5.87 4.86
C TYR A 203 -1.68 -5.01 5.89
N ARG A 204 -2.28 -4.79 7.07
CA ARG A 204 -1.64 -4.03 8.15
C ARG A 204 -0.36 -4.68 8.62
N GLU A 205 -0.36 -6.01 8.74
CA GLU A 205 0.82 -6.76 9.17
C GLU A 205 1.97 -6.65 8.17
N LYS A 206 1.69 -6.67 6.86
CA LYS A 206 2.67 -6.44 5.80
C LYS A 206 3.30 -5.05 5.91
N ILE A 207 2.48 -4.01 6.11
CA ILE A 207 2.97 -2.64 6.32
C ILE A 207 3.81 -2.59 7.60
N ARG A 208 3.33 -3.14 8.72
CA ARG A 208 4.06 -3.20 9.99
C ARG A 208 5.44 -3.86 9.83
N ARG A 209 5.52 -5.05 9.25
CA ARG A 209 6.80 -5.76 9.04
C ARG A 209 7.75 -4.94 8.18
N TYR A 210 7.27 -4.31 7.12
CA TYR A 210 8.11 -3.49 6.26
C TYR A 210 8.68 -2.28 7.01
N TYR A 211 7.85 -1.53 7.72
CA TYR A 211 8.27 -0.26 8.35
C TYR A 211 8.93 -0.45 9.73
N GLU A 212 8.38 -1.30 10.61
CA GLU A 212 8.96 -1.52 11.94
C GLU A 212 10.17 -2.46 11.90
N GLU A 213 10.13 -3.55 11.13
CA GLU A 213 11.17 -4.60 11.19
C GLU A 213 12.25 -4.46 10.13
N ARG A 214 11.89 -4.08 8.90
CA ARG A 214 12.84 -4.02 7.77
C ARG A 214 13.50 -2.64 7.62
N LEU A 215 12.71 -1.56 7.54
CA LEU A 215 13.26 -0.21 7.43
C LEU A 215 13.79 0.30 8.79
N GLY A 216 13.07 0.02 9.86
CA GLY A 216 13.36 0.56 11.19
C GLY A 216 13.00 2.05 11.29
N GLY A 217 12.99 2.58 12.52
CA GLY A 217 12.67 3.99 12.76
C GLY A 217 11.17 4.33 12.77
N TYR A 218 10.29 3.32 12.70
CA TYR A 218 8.85 3.45 12.88
C TYR A 218 8.39 2.85 14.20
N VAL A 219 7.39 3.47 14.83
CA VAL A 219 6.75 2.95 16.05
C VAL A 219 5.26 3.28 16.03
N SER A 220 4.45 2.47 16.72
CA SER A 220 3.04 2.80 16.92
C SER A 220 2.85 4.08 17.76
N MET A 221 1.76 4.82 17.50
CA MET A 221 1.37 6.01 18.27
C MET A 221 1.17 5.71 19.76
N GLU A 222 0.76 4.48 20.10
CA GLU A 222 0.69 4.02 21.49
C GLU A 222 2.08 3.96 22.14
N LYS A 223 3.04 3.28 21.48
CA LYS A 223 4.43 3.20 21.98
C LYS A 223 5.05 4.58 22.10
N ALA A 224 4.78 5.49 21.15
CA ALA A 224 5.24 6.88 21.20
C ALA A 224 4.67 7.63 22.42
N ALA A 225 3.37 7.51 22.69
CA ALA A 225 2.73 8.15 23.83
C ALA A 225 3.27 7.63 25.17
N VAL A 226 3.51 6.32 25.29
CA VAL A 226 4.13 5.71 26.48
C VAL A 226 5.55 6.23 26.68
N ARG A 227 6.37 6.28 25.61
CA ARG A 227 7.74 6.84 25.67
C ARG A 227 7.73 8.30 26.15
N LYS A 228 6.86 9.14 25.59
CA LYS A 228 6.75 10.55 26.01
C LYS A 228 6.27 10.68 27.45
N GLN A 229 5.30 9.87 27.87
CA GLN A 229 4.83 9.86 29.26
C GLN A 229 5.95 9.48 30.24
N ASN A 230 6.76 8.48 29.92
CA ASN A 230 7.92 8.10 30.73
C ASN A 230 8.96 9.22 30.77
N SER A 231 9.28 9.83 29.61
CA SER A 231 10.19 10.98 29.54
C SER A 231 9.71 12.17 30.37
N VAL A 232 8.41 12.49 30.37
CA VAL A 232 7.84 13.55 31.21
C VAL A 232 7.95 13.20 32.71
N ALA A 233 7.76 11.93 33.07
CA ALA A 233 7.94 11.47 34.45
C ALA A 233 9.40 11.61 34.92
N ASP A 234 10.36 11.28 34.04
CA ASP A 234 11.79 11.45 34.31
C ASP A 234 12.19 12.94 34.36
N SER A 235 11.72 13.75 33.42
CA SER A 235 11.92 15.22 33.42
C SER A 235 11.37 15.86 34.69
N LYS A 236 10.29 15.33 35.28
CA LYS A 236 9.79 15.79 36.58
C LYS A 236 10.83 15.58 37.68
N ILE A 237 11.47 14.42 37.73
CA ILE A 237 12.49 14.10 38.74
C ILE A 237 13.68 15.07 38.60
N PHE A 238 14.14 15.33 37.38
CA PHE A 238 15.26 16.24 37.13
C PHE A 238 14.90 17.72 37.31
N ALA A 239 13.74 18.18 36.84
CA ALA A 239 13.32 19.58 36.95
C ALA A 239 13.06 20.01 38.40
N TYR A 240 12.53 19.12 39.25
CA TYR A 240 12.40 19.39 40.67
C TYR A 240 13.75 19.36 41.40
N ALA A 241 14.71 18.57 40.91
CA ALA A 241 16.07 18.54 41.45
C ALA A 241 16.93 19.74 41.01
N SER A 242 16.68 20.32 39.83
CA SER A 242 17.45 21.43 39.24
C SER A 242 16.80 22.82 39.38
N GLY A 243 15.54 22.90 39.84
CA GLY A 243 14.79 24.16 39.95
C GLY A 243 14.16 24.66 38.65
N GLU A 244 14.22 23.89 37.56
CA GLU A 244 13.72 24.25 36.23
C GLU A 244 12.24 23.88 36.00
N VAL A 245 11.35 24.34 36.88
CA VAL A 245 9.91 24.02 36.83
C VAL A 245 9.23 24.41 35.50
N GLY A 246 9.77 25.41 34.79
CA GLY A 246 9.28 25.86 33.49
C GLY A 246 9.52 24.85 32.34
N THR A 247 10.52 23.98 32.44
CA THR A 247 10.77 22.91 31.46
C THR A 247 9.73 21.80 31.61
N TYR A 248 9.40 21.43 32.85
CA TYR A 248 8.34 20.46 33.16
C TYR A 248 6.94 20.91 32.69
N ALA A 249 6.60 22.20 32.82
CA ALA A 249 5.32 22.73 32.35
C ALA A 249 5.17 22.69 30.81
N ARG A 250 6.27 22.93 30.08
CA ARG A 250 6.32 22.79 28.61
C ARG A 250 6.12 21.33 28.18
N ASP A 251 6.82 20.41 28.84
CA ASP A 251 6.71 18.97 28.58
C ASP A 251 5.30 18.41 28.82
N ASN A 252 4.62 18.86 29.88
CA ASN A 252 3.22 18.49 30.15
C ASN A 252 2.25 19.04 29.08
N THR A 253 2.50 20.25 28.59
CA THR A 253 1.65 20.86 27.54
C THR A 253 1.81 20.11 26.22
N ALA A 254 3.05 19.74 25.86
CA ALA A 254 3.33 18.91 24.69
C ALA A 254 2.66 17.53 24.80
N LEU A 255 2.76 16.86 25.95
CA LEU A 255 2.06 15.59 26.21
C LEU A 255 0.54 15.71 26.07
N ALA A 256 -0.07 16.80 26.54
CA ALA A 256 -1.50 17.04 26.38
C ALA A 256 -1.91 17.21 24.92
N ARG A 257 -1.10 17.94 24.12
CA ARG A 257 -1.31 18.08 22.67
C ARG A 257 -1.16 16.74 21.94
N LEU A 258 -0.09 15.98 22.23
CA LEU A 258 0.12 14.64 21.69
C LEU A 258 -1.07 13.72 21.98
N ARG A 259 -1.59 13.69 23.22
CA ARG A 259 -2.77 12.90 23.58
C ARG A 259 -4.03 13.32 22.83
N LYS A 260 -4.21 14.63 22.60
CA LYS A 260 -5.33 15.13 21.80
C LYS A 260 -5.22 14.66 20.34
N GLU A 261 -4.05 14.85 19.73
CA GLU A 261 -3.77 14.39 18.36
C GLU A 261 -3.98 12.87 18.23
N LYS A 262 -3.61 12.08 19.26
CA LYS A 262 -3.83 10.63 19.32
C LYS A 262 -5.30 10.29 19.17
N ASN A 263 -6.12 10.94 19.98
CA ASN A 263 -7.54 10.69 20.06
C ASN A 263 -8.24 11.17 18.77
N ASP A 264 -7.80 12.30 18.23
CA ASP A 264 -8.30 12.81 16.96
C ASP A 264 -8.00 11.83 15.81
N TYR A 265 -6.79 11.26 15.77
CA TYR A 265 -6.38 10.27 14.78
C TYR A 265 -7.04 8.90 14.98
N ALA A 266 -7.16 8.44 16.22
CA ALA A 266 -7.83 7.17 16.54
C ALA A 266 -9.29 7.19 16.07
N ARG A 267 -9.99 8.33 16.20
CA ARG A 267 -11.35 8.49 15.64
C ARG A 267 -11.38 8.41 14.12
N PHE A 268 -10.34 8.90 13.43
CA PHE A 268 -10.23 8.76 11.98
C PHE A 268 -10.07 7.28 11.59
N LEU A 269 -9.16 6.55 12.24
CA LEU A 269 -8.98 5.12 11.97
C LEU A 269 -10.25 4.32 12.28
N ASP A 270 -10.92 4.63 13.40
CA ASP A 270 -12.18 4.01 13.78
C ASP A 270 -13.27 4.23 12.72
N ASP A 271 -13.46 5.47 12.28
CA ASP A 271 -14.40 5.82 11.22
C ASP A 271 -14.08 5.10 9.90
N PHE A 272 -12.79 5.04 9.54
CA PHE A 272 -12.35 4.32 8.37
C PHE A 272 -12.69 2.82 8.46
N TYR A 273 -12.20 2.12 9.49
CA TYR A 273 -12.32 0.67 9.57
C TYR A 273 -13.74 0.20 9.85
N ASN A 274 -14.52 0.96 10.61
CA ASN A 274 -15.86 0.52 11.02
C ASN A 274 -16.97 1.02 10.09
N LYS A 275 -16.73 2.06 9.27
CA LYS A 275 -17.76 2.61 8.38
C LYS A 275 -17.40 2.56 6.89
N ARG A 276 -16.18 2.98 6.52
CA ARG A 276 -15.78 3.09 5.11
C ARG A 276 -15.28 1.75 4.55
N TRP A 277 -14.43 1.09 5.32
CA TRP A 277 -13.73 -0.13 4.93
C TRP A 277 -14.67 -1.28 4.53
N PRO A 278 -15.74 -1.63 5.28
CA PRO A 278 -16.58 -2.77 4.93
C PRO A 278 -17.27 -2.60 3.57
N ALA A 279 -17.77 -1.38 3.30
CA ALA A 279 -18.41 -1.06 2.03
C ALA A 279 -17.39 -1.05 0.87
N PHE A 280 -16.23 -0.42 1.09
CA PHE A 280 -15.13 -0.41 0.11
C PHE A 280 -14.65 -1.83 -0.23
N SER A 281 -14.35 -2.65 0.78
CA SER A 281 -13.79 -3.98 0.61
C SER A 281 -14.73 -4.87 -0.19
N ALA A 282 -16.03 -4.85 0.14
CA ALA A 282 -17.01 -5.65 -0.58
C ALA A 282 -17.18 -5.21 -2.04
N ASP A 283 -17.23 -3.90 -2.32
CA ASP A 283 -17.30 -3.37 -3.69
C ASP A 283 -16.01 -3.68 -4.47
N ALA A 284 -14.84 -3.53 -3.85
CA ALA A 284 -13.53 -3.84 -4.43
C ALA A 284 -13.39 -5.33 -4.78
N LEU A 285 -13.73 -6.22 -3.86
CA LEU A 285 -13.67 -7.66 -4.07
C LEU A 285 -14.64 -8.12 -5.16
N LEU A 286 -15.87 -7.61 -5.15
CA LEU A 286 -16.84 -7.92 -6.21
C LEU A 286 -16.33 -7.44 -7.58
N PHE A 287 -15.87 -6.20 -7.66
CA PHE A 287 -15.35 -5.60 -8.89
C PHE A 287 -14.13 -6.36 -9.44
N VAL A 288 -13.12 -6.61 -8.59
CA VAL A 288 -11.90 -7.35 -8.99
C VAL A 288 -12.24 -8.79 -9.36
N GLY A 289 -13.06 -9.46 -8.56
CA GLY A 289 -13.48 -10.84 -8.80
C GLY A 289 -14.22 -11.00 -10.13
N GLU A 290 -15.10 -10.07 -10.48
CA GLU A 290 -15.81 -10.06 -11.76
C GLU A 290 -14.88 -9.83 -12.96
N LEU A 291 -13.92 -8.92 -12.83
CA LEU A 291 -12.93 -8.72 -13.89
C LEU A 291 -12.03 -9.95 -14.03
N ALA A 292 -11.55 -10.51 -12.93
CA ALA A 292 -10.73 -11.71 -12.92
C ALA A 292 -11.44 -12.89 -13.57
N LEU A 293 -12.73 -13.10 -13.28
CA LEU A 293 -13.53 -14.15 -13.89
C LEU A 293 -13.66 -13.96 -15.41
N LYS A 294 -13.96 -12.73 -15.87
CA LYS A 294 -14.03 -12.40 -17.32
C LYS A 294 -12.71 -12.63 -18.03
N GLU A 295 -11.59 -12.35 -17.36
CA GLU A 295 -10.24 -12.59 -17.87
C GLU A 295 -9.73 -14.01 -17.63
N LYS A 296 -10.57 -14.92 -17.10
CA LYS A 296 -10.25 -16.33 -16.79
C LYS A 296 -9.06 -16.50 -15.84
N ASN A 297 -8.79 -15.49 -15.00
CA ASN A 297 -7.87 -15.60 -13.89
C ASN A 297 -8.63 -16.17 -12.69
N TYR A 298 -8.88 -17.49 -12.74
CA TYR A 298 -9.72 -18.17 -11.76
C TYR A 298 -9.20 -18.09 -10.32
N PRO A 299 -7.89 -18.22 -10.02
CA PRO A 299 -7.41 -18.09 -8.66
C PRO A 299 -7.77 -16.74 -8.03
N LEU A 300 -7.53 -15.64 -8.74
CA LEU A 300 -7.89 -14.30 -8.26
C LEU A 300 -9.41 -14.13 -8.17
N ALA A 301 -10.17 -14.62 -9.16
CA ALA A 301 -11.62 -14.55 -9.14
C ALA A 301 -12.22 -15.26 -7.92
N LEU A 302 -11.71 -16.45 -7.60
CA LEU A 302 -12.15 -17.26 -6.47
C LEU A 302 -11.77 -16.63 -5.14
N ASP A 303 -10.51 -16.19 -4.99
CA ASP A 303 -10.05 -15.50 -3.78
C ASP A 303 -10.91 -14.25 -3.51
N CYS A 304 -11.18 -13.44 -4.53
CA CYS A 304 -11.99 -12.24 -4.35
C CYS A 304 -13.47 -12.55 -4.06
N LEU A 305 -14.12 -13.40 -4.86
CA LEU A 305 -15.56 -13.64 -4.75
C LEU A 305 -15.91 -14.47 -3.51
N ALA A 306 -15.04 -15.40 -3.09
CA ALA A 306 -15.26 -16.17 -1.87
C ALA A 306 -15.11 -15.32 -0.61
N VAL A 307 -14.09 -14.46 -0.55
CA VAL A 307 -13.90 -13.52 0.57
C VAL A 307 -15.06 -12.53 0.63
N ALA A 308 -15.50 -12.00 -0.52
CA ALA A 308 -16.67 -11.13 -0.56
C ALA A 308 -17.93 -11.84 -0.04
N ASP A 309 -18.20 -13.08 -0.46
CA ASP A 309 -19.35 -13.86 0.00
C ASP A 309 -19.28 -14.10 1.52
N ALA A 310 -18.13 -14.54 2.03
CA ALA A 310 -17.90 -14.80 3.46
C ALA A 310 -18.09 -13.54 4.34
N ASN A 311 -17.63 -12.39 3.86
CA ASN A 311 -17.69 -11.13 4.61
C ASN A 311 -18.97 -10.31 4.36
N SER A 312 -19.85 -10.79 3.50
CA SER A 312 -21.00 -10.03 3.01
C SER A 312 -22.02 -9.65 4.10
N ALA A 313 -22.13 -10.45 5.17
CA ALA A 313 -23.06 -10.21 6.28
C ALA A 313 -22.73 -8.95 7.13
N GLY A 314 -21.53 -8.38 7.00
CA GLY A 314 -21.11 -7.15 7.69
C GLY A 314 -20.86 -5.96 6.76
N ALA A 315 -20.96 -6.15 5.44
CA ALA A 315 -20.54 -5.16 4.45
C ALA A 315 -21.59 -4.09 4.10
N GLY A 316 -22.82 -4.21 4.62
CA GLY A 316 -23.91 -3.27 4.32
C GLY A 316 -24.38 -3.29 2.85
N LEU A 317 -24.08 -4.37 2.12
CA LEU A 317 -24.53 -4.54 0.74
C LEU A 317 -26.06 -4.63 0.66
N ALA A 318 -26.64 -4.08 -0.41
CA ALA A 318 -28.05 -4.28 -0.71
C ALA A 318 -28.36 -5.77 -0.93
N PRO A 319 -29.55 -6.28 -0.56
CA PRO A 319 -29.92 -7.69 -0.71
C PRO A 319 -29.74 -8.25 -2.12
N GLU A 320 -30.01 -7.44 -3.14
CA GLU A 320 -29.85 -7.81 -4.56
C GLU A 320 -28.37 -7.98 -4.92
N ALA A 321 -27.50 -7.09 -4.41
CA ALA A 321 -26.06 -7.18 -4.59
C ALA A 321 -25.49 -8.42 -3.88
N LEU A 322 -25.99 -8.72 -2.69
CA LEU A 322 -25.66 -9.93 -1.93
C LEU A 322 -26.04 -11.21 -2.70
N SER A 323 -27.26 -11.26 -3.24
CA SER A 323 -27.72 -12.39 -4.04
C SER A 323 -26.88 -12.56 -5.32
N SER A 324 -26.63 -11.46 -6.04
CA SER A 324 -25.76 -11.46 -7.21
C SER A 324 -24.35 -11.96 -6.89
N LEU A 325 -23.75 -11.51 -5.77
CA LEU A 325 -22.43 -11.95 -5.33
C LEU A 325 -22.39 -13.46 -5.07
N LYS A 326 -23.38 -14.00 -4.35
CA LYS A 326 -23.49 -15.45 -4.10
C LYS A 326 -23.60 -16.26 -5.39
N THR A 327 -24.40 -15.79 -6.34
CA THR A 327 -24.52 -16.42 -7.66
C THR A 327 -23.20 -16.38 -8.42
N LYS A 328 -22.52 -15.23 -8.45
CA LYS A 328 -21.22 -15.08 -9.14
C LYS A 328 -20.13 -15.93 -8.50
N GLY A 329 -20.08 -16.02 -7.17
CA GLY A 329 -19.17 -16.93 -6.47
C GLY A 329 -19.40 -18.40 -6.82
N ALA A 330 -20.67 -18.84 -6.87
CA ALA A 330 -21.01 -20.19 -7.29
C ALA A 330 -20.62 -20.47 -8.76
N LEU A 331 -20.87 -19.51 -9.66
CA LEU A 331 -20.45 -19.62 -11.07
C LEU A 331 -18.93 -19.69 -11.21
N ALA A 332 -18.19 -18.87 -10.46
CA ALA A 332 -16.73 -18.90 -10.47
C ALA A 332 -16.17 -20.27 -10.06
N VAL A 333 -16.74 -20.91 -9.03
CA VAL A 333 -16.39 -22.28 -8.61
C VAL A 333 -16.65 -23.28 -9.73
N LEU A 334 -17.83 -23.23 -10.37
CA LEU A 334 -18.19 -24.13 -11.46
C LEU A 334 -17.28 -23.95 -12.68
N GLU A 335 -17.03 -22.71 -13.10
CA GLU A 335 -16.17 -22.39 -14.24
C GLU A 335 -14.71 -22.79 -13.98
N ALA A 336 -14.18 -22.49 -12.79
CA ALA A 336 -12.83 -22.89 -12.41
C ALA A 336 -12.67 -24.41 -12.37
N ALA A 337 -13.66 -25.13 -11.82
CA ALA A 337 -13.66 -26.58 -11.80
C ALA A 337 -13.68 -27.17 -13.22
N SER A 338 -14.51 -26.62 -14.12
CA SER A 338 -14.52 -27.03 -15.53
C SER A 338 -13.18 -26.75 -16.20
N PHE A 339 -12.60 -25.57 -15.97
CA PHE A 339 -11.31 -25.20 -16.54
C PHE A 339 -10.19 -26.15 -16.12
N VAL A 340 -10.11 -26.49 -14.83
CA VAL A 340 -9.14 -27.48 -14.32
C VAL A 340 -9.38 -28.85 -14.96
N ARG A 341 -10.63 -29.31 -15.03
CA ARG A 341 -10.97 -30.60 -15.66
C ARG A 341 -10.44 -30.68 -17.09
N ASP A 342 -10.69 -29.64 -17.88
CA ASP A 342 -10.40 -29.62 -19.32
C ASP A 342 -8.92 -29.32 -19.62
N SER A 343 -8.23 -28.62 -18.72
CA SER A 343 -6.90 -28.04 -19.01
C SER A 343 -5.75 -28.52 -18.12
N HIS A 344 -6.00 -29.27 -17.03
CA HIS A 344 -4.94 -29.64 -16.06
C HIS A 344 -3.73 -30.32 -16.70
N LYS A 345 -3.93 -31.14 -17.74
CA LYS A 345 -2.83 -31.84 -18.44
C LYS A 345 -1.82 -30.91 -19.12
N LYS A 346 -2.18 -29.64 -19.35
CA LYS A 346 -1.34 -28.62 -19.99
C LYS A 346 -0.76 -27.62 -18.99
N MET A 347 -1.17 -27.69 -17.73
CA MET A 347 -0.68 -26.79 -16.68
C MET A 347 0.61 -27.33 -16.10
N ASP A 348 1.56 -26.45 -15.79
CA ASP A 348 2.67 -26.80 -14.93
C ASP A 348 2.18 -26.96 -13.46
N ILE A 349 3.08 -27.46 -12.62
CA ILE A 349 2.78 -27.74 -11.21
C ILE A 349 2.40 -26.48 -10.42
N GLU A 350 3.00 -25.33 -10.74
CA GLU A 350 2.71 -24.07 -10.05
C GLU A 350 1.28 -23.62 -10.39
N VAL A 351 0.96 -23.56 -11.68
CA VAL A 351 -0.35 -23.14 -12.17
C VAL A 351 -1.45 -24.08 -11.65
N LEU A 352 -1.28 -25.40 -11.80
CA LEU A 352 -2.29 -26.35 -11.37
C LEU A 352 -2.52 -26.32 -9.86
N SER A 353 -1.44 -26.26 -9.07
CA SER A 353 -1.53 -26.21 -7.61
C SER A 353 -2.22 -24.95 -7.12
N GLN A 354 -1.99 -23.79 -7.74
CA GLN A 354 -2.71 -22.56 -7.40
C GLN A 354 -4.20 -22.62 -7.73
N HIS A 355 -4.59 -23.22 -8.87
CA HIS A 355 -6.01 -23.37 -9.21
C HIS A 355 -6.73 -24.30 -8.23
N LEU A 356 -6.14 -25.45 -7.90
CA LEU A 356 -6.72 -26.39 -6.94
C LEU A 356 -6.81 -25.79 -5.53
N LYS A 357 -5.73 -25.13 -5.08
CA LYS A 357 -5.69 -24.41 -3.80
C LYS A 357 -6.78 -23.33 -3.71
N ALA A 358 -6.90 -22.49 -4.74
CA ALA A 358 -7.90 -21.41 -4.76
C ALA A 358 -9.33 -21.97 -4.76
N LEU A 359 -9.59 -23.03 -5.53
CA LEU A 359 -10.88 -23.72 -5.56
C LEU A 359 -11.24 -24.33 -4.20
N GLU A 360 -10.29 -25.02 -3.57
CA GLU A 360 -10.47 -25.60 -2.25
C GLU A 360 -10.74 -24.54 -1.17
N LYS A 361 -9.96 -23.46 -1.16
CA LYS A 361 -10.17 -22.33 -0.26
C LYS A 361 -11.53 -21.67 -0.46
N ALA A 362 -11.92 -21.42 -1.71
CA ALA A 362 -13.20 -20.79 -2.02
C ALA A 362 -14.40 -21.66 -1.64
N CYS A 363 -14.33 -22.97 -1.91
CA CYS A 363 -15.32 -23.93 -1.47
C CYS A 363 -15.47 -23.90 0.05
N ALA A 364 -14.36 -24.01 0.78
CA ALA A 364 -14.38 -24.03 2.24
C ALA A 364 -14.86 -22.70 2.86
N ALA A 365 -14.36 -21.56 2.38
CA ALA A 365 -14.77 -20.23 2.86
C ALA A 365 -16.27 -19.95 2.68
N THR A 366 -16.91 -20.64 1.73
CA THR A 366 -18.32 -20.44 1.42
C THR A 366 -19.22 -21.62 1.78
N GLY A 367 -18.69 -22.62 2.47
CA GLY A 367 -19.43 -23.83 2.87
C GLY A 367 -19.90 -24.69 1.69
N ARG A 368 -19.32 -24.50 0.49
CA ARG A 368 -19.62 -25.29 -0.70
C ARG A 368 -18.74 -26.53 -0.74
N PRO A 369 -19.24 -27.69 -1.20
CA PRO A 369 -18.41 -28.88 -1.33
C PRO A 369 -17.33 -28.66 -2.41
N PHE A 370 -16.14 -29.20 -2.17
CA PHE A 370 -15.12 -29.29 -3.21
C PHE A 370 -15.59 -30.24 -4.33
N PRO A 371 -15.34 -29.95 -5.62
CA PRO A 371 -15.76 -30.84 -6.71
C PRO A 371 -15.12 -32.21 -6.60
N GLY A 372 -15.94 -33.23 -6.32
CA GLY A 372 -15.45 -34.58 -5.97
C GLY A 372 -14.65 -35.27 -7.08
N ASP A 373 -14.91 -34.92 -8.35
CA ASP A 373 -14.14 -35.41 -9.50
C ASP A 373 -12.72 -34.83 -9.59
N LEU A 374 -12.44 -33.74 -8.86
CA LEU A 374 -11.10 -33.15 -8.76
C LEU A 374 -10.33 -33.62 -7.52
N SER A 375 -10.95 -34.33 -6.57
CA SER A 375 -10.29 -34.75 -5.33
C SER A 375 -9.07 -35.64 -5.59
N ALA A 376 -9.20 -36.65 -6.44
CA ALA A 376 -8.09 -37.53 -6.79
C ALA A 376 -6.95 -36.78 -7.52
N LEU A 377 -7.29 -35.72 -8.26
CA LEU A 377 -6.31 -34.86 -8.91
C LEU A 377 -5.53 -34.05 -7.86
N ALA A 378 -6.22 -33.48 -6.87
CA ALA A 378 -5.58 -32.75 -5.77
C ALA A 378 -4.68 -33.64 -4.91
N GLU A 379 -5.17 -34.81 -4.48
CA GLU A 379 -4.40 -35.79 -3.69
C GLU A 379 -3.11 -36.21 -4.38
N LYS A 380 -3.16 -36.38 -5.71
CA LYS A 380 -1.98 -36.71 -6.50
C LYS A 380 -0.99 -35.53 -6.60
N HIS A 381 -1.47 -34.32 -6.85
CA HIS A 381 -0.61 -33.17 -7.17
C HIS A 381 -0.10 -32.38 -5.97
N TYR A 382 -0.76 -32.44 -4.80
CA TYR A 382 -0.34 -31.68 -3.63
C TYR A 382 1.07 -32.07 -3.12
N PRO A 383 1.47 -33.36 -3.08
CA PRO A 383 2.85 -33.72 -2.75
C PRO A 383 3.89 -33.16 -3.74
N GLU A 384 3.56 -33.15 -5.04
CA GLU A 384 4.42 -32.56 -6.08
C GLU A 384 4.55 -31.04 -5.89
N ALA A 385 3.45 -30.37 -5.56
CA ALA A 385 3.43 -28.93 -5.26
C ALA A 385 4.27 -28.61 -4.02
N MET A 386 4.13 -29.39 -2.94
CA MET A 386 4.94 -29.24 -1.74
C MET A 386 6.44 -29.33 -2.05
N ALA A 387 6.87 -30.34 -2.82
CA ALA A 387 8.26 -30.47 -3.23
C ALA A 387 8.72 -29.34 -4.16
N TYR A 388 7.83 -28.81 -5.01
CA TYR A 388 8.09 -27.62 -5.82
C TYR A 388 8.35 -26.38 -4.95
N TYR A 389 7.44 -26.04 -4.05
CA TYR A 389 7.55 -24.85 -3.20
C TYR A 389 8.70 -24.96 -2.20
N ALA A 390 9.02 -26.15 -1.68
CA ALA A 390 10.20 -26.35 -0.84
C ALA A 390 11.50 -25.99 -1.58
N ARG A 391 11.64 -26.45 -2.84
CA ARG A 391 12.81 -26.12 -3.68
C ARG A 391 12.86 -24.63 -4.01
N LYS A 392 11.73 -24.02 -4.36
CA LYS A 392 11.65 -22.58 -4.65
C LYS A 392 11.99 -21.72 -3.43
N HIS A 393 11.42 -22.03 -2.27
CA HIS A 393 11.72 -21.34 -1.02
C HIS A 393 13.21 -21.43 -0.63
N ALA A 394 13.84 -22.60 -0.81
CA ALA A 394 15.25 -22.78 -0.51
C ALA A 394 16.19 -21.99 -1.45
N ALA A 395 15.79 -21.80 -2.70
CA ALA A 395 16.59 -21.11 -3.72
C ALA A 395 16.32 -19.60 -3.81
N GLU A 396 15.23 -19.10 -3.23
CA GLU A 396 14.81 -17.70 -3.34
C GLU A 396 15.56 -16.79 -2.36
N THR A 397 16.04 -15.66 -2.88
CA THR A 397 16.77 -14.63 -2.13
C THR A 397 15.93 -13.39 -1.89
N ASP A 398 14.92 -13.12 -2.73
CA ASP A 398 13.98 -12.03 -2.53
C ASP A 398 13.04 -12.33 -1.35
N PRO A 399 13.01 -11.50 -0.29
CA PRO A 399 12.19 -11.77 0.90
C PRO A 399 10.69 -11.92 0.59
N SER A 400 10.15 -11.13 -0.34
CA SER A 400 8.72 -11.14 -0.65
C SER A 400 8.30 -12.42 -1.37
N ARG A 401 9.10 -12.89 -2.32
CA ARG A 401 8.89 -14.16 -3.00
C ARG A 401 9.14 -15.34 -2.08
N LYS A 402 10.10 -15.21 -1.17
CA LYS A 402 10.37 -16.23 -0.16
C LYS A 402 9.18 -16.43 0.76
N ASP A 403 8.57 -15.35 1.27
CA ASP A 403 7.34 -15.42 2.06
C ASP A 403 6.21 -16.08 1.26
N TYR A 404 6.01 -15.72 -0.02
CA TYR A 404 5.04 -16.39 -0.90
C TYR A 404 5.29 -17.91 -1.02
N TYR A 405 6.54 -18.33 -1.26
CA TYR A 405 6.86 -19.76 -1.36
C TYR A 405 6.69 -20.49 -0.02
N LYS A 406 6.99 -19.83 1.10
CA LYS A 406 6.77 -20.37 2.45
C LYS A 406 5.29 -20.58 2.74
N GLU A 407 4.44 -19.58 2.47
CA GLU A 407 2.99 -19.68 2.67
C GLU A 407 2.36 -20.81 1.84
N ASN A 408 2.83 -21.01 0.60
CA ASN A 408 2.38 -22.11 -0.24
C ASN A 408 2.87 -23.46 0.27
N LEU A 409 4.15 -23.55 0.64
CA LEU A 409 4.71 -24.76 1.24
C LEU A 409 3.92 -25.18 2.48
N ASP A 410 3.63 -24.23 3.38
CA ASP A 410 2.88 -24.48 4.61
C ASP A 410 1.46 -24.95 4.31
N TYR A 411 0.80 -24.33 3.32
CA TYR A 411 -0.53 -24.76 2.88
C TYR A 411 -0.54 -26.22 2.41
N PHE A 412 0.38 -26.61 1.53
CA PHE A 412 0.41 -27.97 0.99
C PHE A 412 0.93 -29.00 2.01
N ALA A 413 1.83 -28.60 2.92
CA ALA A 413 2.30 -29.45 4.01
C ALA A 413 1.14 -29.81 4.97
N ALA A 414 0.33 -28.82 5.37
CA ALA A 414 -0.83 -29.04 6.25
C ALA A 414 -1.87 -30.01 5.64
N ARG A 415 -1.93 -30.12 4.30
CA ARG A 415 -2.80 -31.08 3.60
C ARG A 415 -2.17 -32.45 3.40
N GLY A 416 -0.84 -32.55 3.40
CA GLY A 416 -0.10 -33.82 3.29
C GLY A 416 -0.10 -34.64 4.59
N GLU A 417 -0.27 -34.01 5.76
CA GLU A 417 -0.23 -34.68 7.07
C GLU A 417 -1.58 -35.29 7.52
N GLY A 418 -2.64 -35.15 6.72
CA GLY A 418 -3.94 -35.78 6.96
C GLY A 418 -4.87 -34.99 7.89
N GLY A 419 -5.86 -34.32 7.30
CA GLY A 419 -7.16 -34.09 7.94
C GLY A 419 -7.28 -33.02 9.04
N ALA A 420 -6.44 -32.00 9.11
CA ALA A 420 -6.68 -30.87 10.00
C ALA A 420 -7.54 -29.78 9.32
N ALA A 421 -8.65 -29.42 9.97
CA ALA A 421 -9.52 -28.32 9.59
C ALA A 421 -8.72 -27.01 9.42
N LEU A 422 -9.21 -26.14 8.53
CA LEU A 422 -8.65 -24.82 8.27
C LEU A 422 -8.45 -24.03 9.59
N PRO A 423 -7.30 -23.38 9.80
CA PRO A 423 -7.18 -22.38 10.86
C PRO A 423 -8.12 -21.20 10.56
N GLU A 424 -8.83 -20.73 11.59
CA GLU A 424 -9.72 -19.55 11.58
C GLU A 424 -9.01 -18.26 11.16
#